data_AF-A0A6H1NMD7-F1
#
_entry.id   AF-A0A6H1NMD7-F1
#
_cell.length_a   1.000
_cell.length_b   1.000
_cell.length_c   1.000
_cell.angle_alpha   90.00
_cell.angle_beta   90.00
_cell.angle_gamma   90.00
#
_symmetry.space_group_name_H-M   'P 1'
#
loop_
_entity.id
_entity.type
_entity.pdbx_description
1 polymer ?
#
loop_
_entity_poly.entity_id
_entity_poly.type
_entity_poly.pdbx_seq_one_letter_code
_entity_poly.pdbx_strand_id
1 'polypeptide(L)'
;MVHEQAAARRTTAQTAQTAQTAPTAPTAPKRRTRPSAPTRTVALRTATHAIGDGARRIDAATPAERDRAVDALRAFAILGVVLGHWLVTALVADGGALHTASPLQHMPWLAPISWVFQTLAVFFLVGGHVATKSYASARARGTTYGQWLRARLTRLFKPVAAVLTLWTVATVCLLASGTGVGTVHTLVKLALSPLWFLLVFAGLTAATPLLTRLNPLWPLAVVLHVDLMRFGLGGPSWLGWVNVAAGWMVPYTLGAAWTRGELDRRRAGWVLLLCGAAATAALVMWAGYPASMVGVPGAAVSNLNPPTLAAVTFGMAQCGLALLLRESLRRWMRRPLAWAAVALVNLSAMTIFLWHQTSMMAVTAVGLSAGRLPGLHMVPDGLGWVAARLAWLPVFAFALGVCWVAFRSYEQGPRRRSGRPSRVVRVHRRGGPAGSRTARRA
;
A
#
# COMPACT_ATOMS: atom_id res chain seq x y z
N MET A 1 -66.24 2.09 -66.99
CA MET A 1 -66.10 0.64 -67.27
C MET A 1 -64.63 0.31 -67.02
N VAL A 2 -64.29 -0.45 -65.98
CA VAL A 2 -64.43 -1.92 -65.81
C VAL A 2 -63.17 -2.63 -66.32
N HIS A 3 -62.35 -3.13 -65.38
CA HIS A 3 -61.58 -4.40 -65.38
C HIS A 3 -60.53 -4.63 -66.53
N GLU A 4 -59.44 -5.40 -66.38
CA GLU A 4 -58.89 -6.14 -65.23
C GLU A 4 -57.36 -6.44 -65.31
N GLN A 5 -56.88 -7.16 -64.30
CA GLN A 5 -55.80 -8.18 -64.25
C GLN A 5 -55.04 -8.58 -65.56
N ALA A 6 -53.79 -9.07 -65.54
CA ALA A 6 -52.74 -9.18 -64.49
C ALA A 6 -51.41 -9.71 -65.12
N ALA A 7 -50.52 -10.29 -64.28
CA ALA A 7 -49.26 -10.98 -64.57
C ALA A 7 -48.00 -10.09 -64.74
N ALA A 8 -47.02 -10.30 -63.84
CA ALA A 8 -45.79 -9.52 -63.75
C ALA A 8 -44.70 -10.00 -64.73
N ARG A 9 -43.84 -9.06 -65.18
CA ARG A 9 -42.84 -9.29 -66.24
C ARG A 9 -41.47 -9.73 -65.71
N ARG A 10 -40.74 -10.42 -66.59
CA ARG A 10 -39.29 -10.71 -66.47
C ARG A 10 -38.44 -9.48 -66.86
N THR A 11 -37.13 -9.62 -66.60
CA THR A 11 -35.96 -9.08 -67.34
C THR A 11 -36.25 -8.73 -68.82
N THR A 12 -35.62 -7.74 -69.49
CA THR A 12 -34.15 -7.45 -69.55
C THR A 12 -33.85 -5.98 -69.95
N ALA A 13 -32.57 -5.60 -70.03
CA ALA A 13 -32.02 -4.23 -70.15
C ALA A 13 -32.01 -3.56 -71.55
N GLN A 14 -31.97 -2.20 -71.56
CA GLN A 14 -31.30 -1.26 -72.50
C GLN A 14 -31.39 0.17 -71.88
N THR A 15 -30.54 1.20 -72.07
CA THR A 15 -29.21 1.47 -72.71
C THR A 15 -29.25 2.50 -73.87
N ALA A 16 -28.39 3.54 -73.78
CA ALA A 16 -28.13 4.64 -74.75
C ALA A 16 -29.27 5.67 -74.95
N GLN A 17 -29.05 6.96 -75.34
CA GLN A 17 -27.85 7.84 -75.39
C GLN A 17 -28.31 9.31 -75.02
N THR A 18 -27.85 10.51 -75.45
CA THR A 18 -26.94 11.02 -76.51
C THR A 18 -26.50 12.49 -76.18
N ALA A 19 -25.34 12.95 -76.67
CA ALA A 19 -24.93 14.37 -76.88
C ALA A 19 -24.79 15.32 -75.64
N GLN A 20 -23.99 16.41 -75.64
CA GLN A 20 -23.08 17.01 -76.65
C GLN A 20 -21.84 17.71 -75.98
N THR A 21 -20.96 18.36 -76.77
CA THR A 21 -19.53 18.63 -76.42
C THR A 21 -19.11 20.12 -76.32
N ALA A 22 -18.26 20.47 -75.33
CA ALA A 22 -17.21 21.52 -75.42
C ALA A 22 -16.22 21.47 -74.20
N PRO A 23 -14.96 21.93 -74.28
CA PRO A 23 -13.94 21.71 -73.22
C PRO A 23 -13.34 22.98 -72.54
N THR A 24 -12.99 22.88 -71.24
CA THR A 24 -12.15 23.90 -70.54
C THR A 24 -11.28 23.33 -69.40
N ALA A 25 -9.99 23.69 -69.43
CA ALA A 25 -8.98 23.81 -68.34
C ALA A 25 -8.81 22.73 -67.23
N PRO A 26 -7.57 22.28 -66.93
CA PRO A 26 -7.30 21.38 -65.82
C PRO A 26 -7.31 22.10 -64.46
N THR A 27 -8.09 21.60 -63.50
CA THR A 27 -8.09 22.10 -62.10
C THR A 27 -7.22 21.24 -61.19
N ALA A 28 -6.44 21.88 -60.32
CA ALA A 28 -5.43 21.24 -59.48
C ALA A 28 -6.03 20.24 -58.46
N PRO A 29 -5.30 19.16 -58.10
CA PRO A 29 -5.83 18.11 -57.22
C PRO A 29 -6.12 18.63 -55.80
N LYS A 30 -7.35 18.42 -55.32
CA LYS A 30 -7.77 18.76 -53.95
C LYS A 30 -6.87 18.06 -52.92
N ARG A 31 -5.95 18.83 -52.32
CA ARG A 31 -5.01 18.40 -51.29
C ARG A 31 -5.76 17.93 -50.04
N ARG A 32 -6.05 16.63 -49.94
CA ARG A 32 -6.66 16.01 -48.74
C ARG A 32 -5.79 16.30 -47.52
N THR A 33 -6.25 17.20 -46.67
CA THR A 33 -5.67 17.46 -45.35
C THR A 33 -5.88 16.22 -44.47
N ARG A 34 -4.85 15.36 -44.38
CA ARG A 34 -4.79 14.38 -43.29
C ARG A 34 -4.92 15.15 -41.97
N PRO A 35 -5.79 14.74 -41.02
CA PRO A 35 -5.80 15.34 -39.70
C PRO A 35 -4.42 15.17 -39.09
N SER A 36 -3.80 16.28 -38.67
CA SER A 36 -2.50 16.27 -38.01
C SER A 36 -2.63 15.48 -36.71
N ALA A 37 -1.89 14.37 -36.62
CA ALA A 37 -1.81 13.59 -35.39
C ALA A 37 -1.36 14.53 -34.25
N PRO A 38 -2.07 14.56 -33.10
CA PRO A 38 -1.81 15.55 -32.07
C PRO A 38 -0.37 15.44 -31.59
N THR A 39 0.40 16.52 -31.79
CA THR A 39 1.82 16.58 -31.43
C THR A 39 2.00 16.10 -29.99
N ARG A 40 3.01 15.26 -29.73
CA ARG A 40 3.21 14.54 -28.44
C ARG A 40 3.01 15.44 -27.20
N THR A 41 3.44 16.69 -27.29
CA THR A 41 3.28 17.78 -26.30
C THR A 41 1.83 18.08 -25.93
N VAL A 42 0.91 18.07 -26.90
CA VAL A 42 -0.53 18.31 -26.70
C VAL A 42 -1.15 17.14 -25.93
N ALA A 43 -0.93 15.90 -26.40
CA ALA A 43 -1.44 14.71 -25.73
C ALA A 43 -0.98 14.60 -24.26
N LEU A 44 0.30 14.93 -23.99
CA LEU A 44 0.85 15.01 -22.64
C LEU A 44 0.16 16.10 -21.79
N ARG A 45 -0.09 17.29 -22.34
CA ARG A 45 -0.85 18.35 -21.64
C ARG A 45 -2.30 17.92 -21.35
N THR A 46 -3.01 17.32 -22.31
CA THR A 46 -4.38 16.85 -22.08
C THR A 46 -4.44 15.79 -20.97
N ALA A 47 -3.45 14.88 -20.93
CA ALA A 47 -3.34 13.89 -19.87
C ALA A 47 -3.06 14.51 -18.49
N THR A 48 -2.15 15.49 -18.37
CA THR A 48 -1.88 16.13 -17.07
C THR A 48 -3.06 16.97 -16.56
N HIS A 49 -3.82 17.63 -17.45
CA HIS A 49 -5.07 18.30 -17.06
C HIS A 49 -6.13 17.30 -16.57
N ALA A 50 -6.35 16.18 -17.27
CA ALA A 50 -7.30 15.14 -16.85
C ALA A 50 -6.93 14.50 -15.49
N ILE A 51 -5.64 14.29 -15.24
CA ILE A 51 -5.13 13.83 -13.92
C ILE A 51 -5.40 14.87 -12.84
N GLY A 52 -5.18 16.17 -13.13
CA GLY A 52 -5.50 17.27 -12.24
C GLY A 52 -6.98 17.35 -11.87
N ASP A 53 -7.88 17.15 -12.83
CA ASP A 53 -9.34 17.14 -12.59
C ASP A 53 -9.80 15.90 -11.82
N GLY A 54 -9.24 14.73 -12.13
CA GLY A 54 -9.46 13.52 -11.33
C GLY A 54 -9.05 13.72 -9.87
N ALA A 55 -7.88 14.32 -9.64
CA ALA A 55 -7.38 14.65 -8.31
C ALA A 55 -8.27 15.67 -7.57
N ARG A 56 -8.72 16.74 -8.24
CA ARG A 56 -9.67 17.70 -7.67
C ARG A 56 -11.01 17.07 -7.30
N ARG A 57 -11.52 16.11 -8.09
CA ARG A 57 -12.74 15.36 -7.75
C ARG A 57 -12.56 14.43 -6.54
N ILE A 58 -11.41 13.77 -6.41
CA ILE A 58 -11.07 12.94 -5.23
C ILE A 58 -10.94 13.81 -3.97
N ASP A 59 -10.32 14.97 -4.11
CA ASP A 59 -10.16 15.96 -3.04
C ASP A 59 -11.52 16.47 -2.52
N ALA A 60 -12.38 16.95 -3.43
CA ALA A 60 -13.72 17.44 -3.10
C ALA A 60 -14.67 16.36 -2.56
N ALA A 61 -14.51 15.10 -2.97
CA ALA A 61 -15.29 13.97 -2.46
C ALA A 61 -14.77 13.38 -1.12
N THR A 62 -13.68 13.93 -0.57
CA THR A 62 -13.11 13.48 0.70
C THR A 62 -13.71 14.23 1.90
N PRO A 63 -14.31 13.55 2.90
CA PRO A 63 -14.80 14.23 4.11
C PRO A 63 -13.70 14.98 4.86
N ALA A 64 -13.99 16.22 5.27
CA ALA A 64 -13.02 17.11 5.93
C ALA A 64 -12.47 16.56 7.26
N GLU A 65 -13.22 15.69 7.94
CA GLU A 65 -12.84 15.02 9.20
C GLU A 65 -11.73 13.95 9.05
N ARG A 66 -11.34 13.61 7.82
CA ARG A 66 -10.31 12.59 7.54
C ARG A 66 -8.91 13.17 7.75
N ASP A 67 -8.18 12.68 8.76
CA ASP A 67 -6.79 13.11 9.01
C ASP A 67 -5.85 12.57 7.92
N ARG A 68 -5.65 13.39 6.88
CA ARG A 68 -4.83 13.06 5.71
C ARG A 68 -3.38 12.73 6.04
N ALA A 69 -2.84 13.17 7.18
CA ALA A 69 -1.48 12.79 7.58
C ALA A 69 -1.42 11.36 8.13
N VAL A 70 -2.48 10.86 8.76
CA VAL A 70 -2.58 9.44 9.16
C VAL A 70 -2.61 8.55 7.92
N ASP A 71 -3.36 8.93 6.88
CA ASP A 71 -3.34 8.24 5.59
C ASP A 71 -1.99 8.35 4.87
N ALA A 72 -1.33 9.52 4.90
CA ALA A 72 0.00 9.69 4.32
C ALA A 72 1.04 8.81 5.02
N LEU A 73 1.06 8.76 6.36
CA LEU A 73 1.93 7.88 7.14
C LEU A 73 1.68 6.39 6.81
N ARG A 74 0.42 5.96 6.61
CA ARG A 74 0.14 4.58 6.13
C ARG A 74 0.70 4.35 4.72
N ALA A 75 0.51 5.28 3.79
CA ALA A 75 1.01 5.14 2.43
C ALA A 75 2.54 5.05 2.40
N PHE A 76 3.24 5.93 3.12
CA PHE A 76 4.69 5.87 3.27
C PHE A 76 5.16 4.57 3.92
N ALA A 77 4.46 4.06 4.94
CA ALA A 77 4.85 2.81 5.57
C ALA A 77 4.69 1.59 4.63
N ILE A 78 3.59 1.51 3.86
CA ILE A 78 3.41 0.44 2.89
C ILE A 78 4.47 0.53 1.78
N LEU A 79 4.72 1.73 1.23
CA LEU A 79 5.72 1.93 0.18
C LEU A 79 7.15 1.66 0.66
N GLY A 80 7.48 2.03 1.91
CA GLY A 80 8.77 1.71 2.53
C GLY A 80 9.01 0.20 2.63
N VAL A 81 8.01 -0.56 3.10
CA VAL A 81 8.07 -2.03 3.14
C VAL A 81 8.18 -2.64 1.73
N VAL A 82 7.47 -2.12 0.72
CA VAL A 82 7.56 -2.62 -0.66
C VAL A 82 8.94 -2.36 -1.26
N LEU A 83 9.45 -1.14 -1.18
CA LEU A 83 10.77 -0.77 -1.70
C LEU A 83 11.89 -1.49 -0.96
N GLY A 84 11.77 -1.66 0.36
CA GLY A 84 12.70 -2.46 1.16
C GLY A 84 12.79 -3.89 0.68
N HIS A 85 11.66 -4.58 0.45
CA HIS A 85 11.67 -5.92 -0.13
C HIS A 85 12.33 -5.94 -1.51
N TRP A 86 11.95 -5.03 -2.42
CA TRP A 86 12.48 -4.98 -3.78
C TRP A 86 13.98 -4.69 -3.83
N LEU A 87 14.53 -3.88 -2.92
CA LEU A 87 15.95 -3.51 -2.91
C LEU A 87 16.85 -4.45 -2.09
N VAL A 88 16.33 -5.03 -1.00
CA VAL A 88 17.10 -5.86 -0.05
C VAL A 88 17.01 -7.36 -0.39
N THR A 89 16.06 -7.79 -1.22
CA THR A 89 15.93 -9.18 -1.67
C THR A 89 16.52 -9.36 -3.07
N ALA A 90 17.57 -10.15 -3.21
CA ALA A 90 18.06 -10.69 -4.48
C ALA A 90 17.63 -12.15 -4.63
N LEU A 91 17.40 -12.60 -5.87
CA LEU A 91 17.14 -14.00 -6.21
C LEU A 91 18.25 -14.47 -7.14
N VAL A 92 19.27 -15.10 -6.58
CA VAL A 92 20.46 -15.52 -7.32
C VAL A 92 20.22 -16.90 -7.92
N ALA A 93 20.51 -17.05 -9.20
CA ALA A 93 20.40 -18.31 -9.93
C ALA A 93 21.77 -19.00 -9.99
N ASP A 94 21.94 -20.08 -9.23
CA ASP A 94 23.20 -20.80 -9.12
C ASP A 94 23.00 -22.31 -9.08
N GLY A 95 23.89 -23.08 -9.74
CA GLY A 95 23.80 -24.54 -9.84
C GLY A 95 22.49 -25.13 -10.41
N GLY A 96 21.59 -24.31 -10.96
CA GLY A 96 20.22 -24.71 -11.34
C GLY A 96 19.15 -24.48 -10.25
N ALA A 97 19.53 -23.97 -9.09
CA ALA A 97 18.64 -23.57 -8.01
C ALA A 97 18.51 -22.02 -7.90
N LEU A 98 17.37 -21.56 -7.40
CA LEU A 98 17.20 -20.15 -6.96
C LEU A 98 17.31 -20.08 -5.44
N HIS A 99 18.18 -19.19 -4.96
CA HIS A 99 18.34 -18.88 -3.54
C HIS A 99 18.21 -17.38 -3.27
N THR A 100 17.75 -17.02 -2.06
CA THR A 100 17.62 -15.62 -1.66
C THR A 100 18.93 -15.09 -1.07
N ALA A 101 19.49 -14.07 -1.70
CA ALA A 101 20.64 -13.31 -1.19
C ALA A 101 20.23 -11.87 -0.85
N SER A 102 21.13 -11.10 -0.24
CA SER A 102 20.90 -9.69 0.08
C SER A 102 22.17 -8.84 -0.12
N PRO A 103 22.07 -7.61 -0.65
CA PRO A 103 23.21 -6.69 -0.67
C PRO A 103 23.76 -6.38 0.72
N LEU A 104 22.97 -6.51 1.79
CA LEU A 104 23.42 -6.29 3.17
C LEU A 104 24.38 -7.38 3.70
N GLN A 105 24.52 -8.51 3.00
CA GLN A 105 25.54 -9.52 3.31
C GLN A 105 26.93 -9.09 2.80
N HIS A 106 26.99 -8.54 1.58
CA HIS A 106 28.24 -8.20 0.88
C HIS A 106 28.68 -6.75 1.11
N MET A 107 27.71 -5.85 1.29
CA MET A 107 27.88 -4.41 1.54
C MET A 107 27.22 -4.03 2.88
N PRO A 108 27.72 -4.52 4.04
CA PRO A 108 27.10 -4.26 5.35
C PRO A 108 27.07 -2.77 5.72
N TRP A 109 27.93 -1.95 5.13
CA TRP A 109 27.92 -0.49 5.28
C TRP A 109 26.64 0.17 4.75
N LEU A 110 25.83 -0.52 3.93
CA LEU A 110 24.49 -0.08 3.52
C LEU A 110 23.43 -0.26 4.64
N ALA A 111 23.78 -0.78 5.82
CA ALA A 111 22.85 -1.00 6.93
C ALA A 111 21.96 0.22 7.28
N PRO A 112 22.42 1.49 7.27
CA PRO A 112 21.56 2.66 7.50
C PRO A 112 20.42 2.81 6.48
N ILE A 113 20.57 2.30 5.25
CA ILE A 113 19.50 2.32 4.24
C ILE A 113 18.35 1.39 4.67
N SER A 114 18.64 0.30 5.39
CA SER A 114 17.59 -0.56 5.95
C SER A 114 16.71 0.16 6.97
N TRP A 115 17.23 1.18 7.66
CA TRP A 115 16.48 1.99 8.63
C TRP A 115 15.43 2.87 7.91
N VAL A 116 15.74 3.35 6.69
CA VAL A 116 14.81 4.15 5.88
C VAL A 116 13.64 3.29 5.38
N PHE A 117 13.88 2.04 4.97
CA PHE A 117 12.85 1.16 4.44
C PHE A 117 12.07 0.37 5.50
N GLN A 118 12.67 0.08 6.66
CA GLN A 118 11.96 -0.52 7.80
C GLN A 118 10.97 0.49 8.39
N THR A 119 9.72 0.41 7.97
CA THR A 119 8.66 1.37 8.36
C THR A 119 7.52 0.71 9.16
N LEU A 120 7.72 -0.54 9.60
CA LEU A 120 6.73 -1.37 10.31
C LEU A 120 6.19 -0.68 11.57
N ALA A 121 7.03 0.01 12.35
CA ALA A 121 6.58 0.73 13.54
C ALA A 121 5.60 1.86 13.20
N VAL A 122 5.85 2.61 12.12
CA VAL A 122 4.92 3.64 11.61
C VAL A 122 3.60 3.01 11.15
N PHE A 123 3.65 1.82 10.52
CA PHE A 123 2.43 1.08 10.18
C PHE A 123 1.63 0.69 11.42
N PHE A 124 2.26 0.12 12.46
CA PHE A 124 1.57 -0.27 13.69
C PHE A 124 1.04 0.93 14.49
N LEU A 125 1.75 2.06 14.52
CA LEU A 125 1.29 3.34 15.09
C LEU A 125 -0.01 3.81 14.44
N VAL A 126 -0.02 3.93 13.10
CA VAL A 126 -1.22 4.30 12.34
C VAL A 126 -2.29 3.21 12.43
N GLY A 127 -1.88 1.95 12.55
CA GLY A 127 -2.70 0.78 12.76
C GLY A 127 -3.54 0.88 14.04
N GLY A 128 -2.89 1.14 15.17
CA GLY A 128 -3.52 1.31 16.48
C GLY A 128 -4.35 2.60 16.61
N HIS A 129 -3.88 3.70 16.01
CA HIS A 129 -4.65 4.95 15.96
C HIS A 129 -5.98 4.76 15.20
N VAL A 130 -5.93 4.21 13.98
CA VAL A 130 -7.14 3.98 13.18
C VAL A 130 -8.02 2.87 13.76
N ALA A 131 -7.44 1.84 14.39
CA ALA A 131 -8.19 0.83 15.13
C ALA A 131 -9.01 1.45 16.25
N THR A 132 -8.38 2.25 17.11
CA THR A 132 -9.00 2.88 18.28
C THR A 132 -10.09 3.85 17.87
N LYS A 133 -9.81 4.77 16.95
CA LYS A 133 -10.82 5.72 16.43
C LYS A 133 -11.99 5.00 15.75
N SER A 134 -11.71 3.90 15.02
CA SER A 134 -12.76 3.06 14.40
C SER A 134 -13.63 2.34 15.44
N TYR A 135 -13.03 1.75 16.47
CA TYR A 135 -13.73 1.02 17.53
C TYR A 135 -14.61 1.97 18.37
N ALA A 136 -14.08 3.11 18.80
CA ALA A 136 -14.85 4.13 19.51
C ALA A 136 -16.05 4.62 18.69
N SER A 137 -15.82 4.90 17.40
CA SER A 137 -16.87 5.32 16.45
C SER A 137 -17.91 4.22 16.19
N ALA A 138 -17.52 2.94 16.22
CA ALA A 138 -18.44 1.81 16.11
C ALA A 138 -19.29 1.63 17.37
N ARG A 139 -18.69 1.75 18.57
CA ARG A 139 -19.39 1.70 19.85
C ARG A 139 -20.41 2.84 19.98
N ALA A 140 -20.06 4.04 19.53
CA ALA A 140 -20.97 5.19 19.48
C ALA A 140 -22.18 5.01 18.53
N ARG A 141 -22.12 4.06 17.58
CA ARG A 141 -23.24 3.66 16.72
C ARG A 141 -23.94 2.38 17.18
N GLY A 142 -23.70 1.90 18.40
CA GLY A 142 -24.27 0.64 18.91
C GLY A 142 -23.82 -0.61 18.14
N THR A 143 -22.76 -0.54 17.33
CA THR A 143 -22.24 -1.71 16.60
C THR A 143 -21.52 -2.64 17.57
N THR A 144 -21.83 -3.94 17.56
CA THR A 144 -21.20 -4.88 18.49
C THR A 144 -19.73 -5.12 18.14
N TYR A 145 -18.90 -5.45 19.13
CA TYR A 145 -17.48 -5.75 18.93
C TYR A 145 -17.25 -6.87 17.90
N GLY A 146 -18.05 -7.95 17.95
CA GLY A 146 -17.97 -9.05 16.98
C GLY A 146 -18.30 -8.62 15.54
N GLN A 147 -19.28 -7.73 15.35
CA GLN A 147 -19.60 -7.16 14.03
C GLN A 147 -18.45 -6.27 13.51
N TRP A 148 -17.91 -5.40 14.37
CA TRP A 148 -16.76 -4.54 14.05
C TRP A 148 -15.52 -5.36 13.67
N LEU A 149 -15.18 -6.37 14.47
CA LEU A 149 -14.02 -7.23 14.23
C LEU A 149 -14.20 -8.05 12.96
N ARG A 150 -15.33 -8.74 12.77
CA ARG A 150 -15.62 -9.51 11.55
C ARG A 150 -15.51 -8.63 10.31
N ALA A 151 -16.12 -7.45 10.32
CA ALA A 151 -16.05 -6.51 9.19
C ALA A 151 -14.61 -6.06 8.85
N ARG A 152 -13.72 -5.99 9.85
CA ARG A 152 -12.31 -5.62 9.67
C ARG A 152 -11.44 -6.81 9.23
N LEU A 153 -11.59 -7.97 9.86
CA LEU A 153 -10.83 -9.18 9.52
C LEU A 153 -11.24 -9.77 8.17
N THR A 154 -12.53 -9.78 7.79
CA THR A 154 -12.94 -10.24 6.45
C THR A 154 -12.36 -9.37 5.34
N ARG A 155 -12.22 -8.05 5.55
CA ARG A 155 -11.52 -7.15 4.59
C ARG A 155 -10.01 -7.41 4.53
N LEU A 156 -9.41 -7.89 5.62
CA LEU A 156 -7.99 -8.21 5.71
C LEU A 156 -7.66 -9.54 5.02
N PHE A 157 -8.42 -10.60 5.33
CA PHE A 157 -8.12 -11.96 4.89
C PHE A 157 -8.73 -12.35 3.53
N LYS A 158 -9.79 -11.69 3.03
CA LYS A 158 -10.35 -12.00 1.70
C LYS A 158 -9.29 -11.92 0.57
N PRO A 159 -8.46 -10.86 0.45
CA PRO A 159 -7.44 -10.82 -0.60
C PRO A 159 -6.24 -11.75 -0.30
N VAL A 160 -5.96 -12.05 0.98
CA VAL A 160 -4.93 -13.05 1.35
C VAL A 160 -5.29 -14.42 0.78
N ALA A 161 -6.56 -14.82 0.84
CA ALA A 161 -7.02 -16.09 0.27
C ALA A 161 -6.70 -16.22 -1.23
N ALA A 162 -6.81 -15.13 -2.01
CA ALA A 162 -6.46 -15.16 -3.44
C ALA A 162 -4.96 -15.39 -3.67
N VAL A 163 -4.09 -14.81 -2.83
CA VAL A 163 -2.63 -15.07 -2.89
C VAL A 163 -2.30 -16.50 -2.47
N LEU A 164 -2.95 -17.02 -1.42
CA LEU A 164 -2.78 -18.41 -0.99
C LEU A 164 -3.19 -19.39 -2.10
N THR A 165 -4.39 -19.22 -2.69
CA THR A 165 -4.83 -20.05 -3.82
C THR A 165 -3.87 -19.98 -5.01
N LEU A 166 -3.41 -18.79 -5.39
CA LEU A 166 -2.43 -18.65 -6.48
C LEU A 166 -1.12 -19.39 -6.17
N TRP A 167 -0.57 -19.21 -4.97
CA TRP A 167 0.70 -19.83 -4.60
C TRP A 167 0.58 -21.34 -4.36
N THR A 168 -0.57 -21.86 -3.93
CA THR A 168 -0.85 -23.31 -3.94
C THR A 168 -0.80 -23.85 -5.37
N VAL A 169 -1.50 -23.23 -6.32
CA VAL A 169 -1.49 -23.65 -7.74
C VAL A 169 -0.08 -23.55 -8.33
N ALA A 170 0.62 -22.42 -8.12
CA ALA A 170 1.99 -22.23 -8.61
C ALA A 170 2.97 -23.27 -8.02
N THR A 171 2.83 -23.62 -6.74
CA THR A 171 3.64 -24.67 -6.09
C THR A 171 3.41 -26.03 -6.74
N VAL A 172 2.15 -26.40 -6.98
CA VAL A 172 1.80 -27.67 -7.66
C VAL A 172 2.35 -27.70 -9.09
N CYS A 173 2.20 -26.62 -9.85
CA CYS A 173 2.74 -26.52 -11.21
C CYS A 173 4.27 -26.62 -11.24
N LEU A 174 4.99 -25.90 -10.36
CA LEU A 174 6.46 -25.95 -10.30
C LEU A 174 6.97 -27.36 -9.97
N LEU A 175 6.36 -28.04 -8.99
CA LEU A 175 6.72 -29.42 -8.63
C LEU A 175 6.40 -30.40 -9.77
N ALA A 176 5.24 -30.28 -10.42
CA ALA A 176 4.86 -31.09 -11.58
C ALA A 176 5.78 -30.87 -12.80
N SER A 177 6.37 -29.68 -12.94
CA SER A 177 7.40 -29.37 -13.95
C SER A 177 8.82 -29.81 -13.56
N GLY A 178 8.99 -30.59 -12.48
CA GLY A 178 10.29 -31.08 -12.03
C GLY A 178 11.20 -30.02 -11.39
N THR A 179 10.64 -28.87 -10.97
CA THR A 179 11.43 -27.81 -10.32
C THR A 179 11.98 -28.30 -8.99
N GLY A 180 13.30 -28.22 -8.80
CA GLY A 180 13.97 -28.68 -7.58
C GLY A 180 13.37 -28.08 -6.31
N VAL A 181 13.13 -28.92 -5.30
CA VAL A 181 12.38 -28.57 -4.07
C VAL A 181 12.97 -27.36 -3.34
N GLY A 182 14.29 -27.16 -3.38
CA GLY A 182 14.94 -25.97 -2.82
C GLY A 182 14.48 -24.65 -3.46
N THR A 183 14.37 -24.60 -4.80
CA THR A 183 13.82 -23.46 -5.54
C THR A 183 12.37 -23.20 -5.15
N VAL A 184 11.54 -24.25 -5.09
CA VAL A 184 10.13 -24.14 -4.71
C VAL A 184 10.00 -23.62 -3.27
N HIS A 185 10.79 -24.15 -2.33
CA HIS A 185 10.83 -23.67 -0.95
C HIS A 185 11.25 -22.19 -0.87
N THR A 186 12.29 -21.78 -1.60
CA THR A 186 12.75 -20.37 -1.68
C THR A 186 11.62 -19.45 -2.12
N LEU A 187 10.94 -19.77 -3.23
CA LEU A 187 9.87 -18.94 -3.80
C LEU A 187 8.65 -18.87 -2.87
N VAL A 188 8.18 -20.01 -2.34
CA VAL A 188 7.04 -20.07 -1.41
C VAL A 188 7.35 -19.34 -0.11
N LYS A 189 8.54 -19.51 0.45
CA LYS A 189 8.99 -18.81 1.66
C LYS A 189 9.06 -17.30 1.45
N LEU A 190 9.56 -16.85 0.29
CA LEU A 190 9.61 -15.43 -0.07
C LEU A 190 8.22 -14.82 -0.29
N ALA A 191 7.30 -15.58 -0.90
CA ALA A 191 5.91 -15.16 -1.12
C ALA A 191 5.10 -15.06 0.19
N LEU A 192 5.21 -16.05 1.06
CA LEU A 192 4.38 -16.16 2.27
C LEU A 192 4.97 -15.44 3.49
N SER A 193 6.28 -15.18 3.52
CA SER A 193 6.94 -14.51 4.66
C SER A 193 6.26 -13.20 5.10
N PRO A 194 5.90 -12.24 4.21
CA PRO A 194 5.22 -11.01 4.62
C PRO A 194 3.90 -11.21 5.39
N LEU A 195 3.26 -12.39 5.28
CA LEU A 195 1.98 -12.66 5.94
C LEU A 195 2.08 -12.79 7.47
N TRP A 196 3.26 -13.10 8.06
CA TRP A 196 3.38 -13.18 9.53
C TRP A 196 3.02 -11.85 10.20
N PHE A 197 3.46 -10.74 9.62
CA PHE A 197 3.17 -9.39 10.10
C PHE A 197 1.67 -9.07 10.01
N LEU A 198 0.98 -9.59 8.99
CA LEU A 198 -0.44 -9.43 8.80
C LEU A 198 -1.25 -10.19 9.87
N LEU A 199 -0.76 -11.37 10.29
CA LEU A 199 -1.33 -12.13 11.41
C LEU A 199 -1.14 -11.39 12.75
N VAL A 200 0.05 -10.84 13.03
CA VAL A 200 0.27 -10.01 14.23
C VAL A 200 -0.62 -8.77 14.21
N PHE A 201 -0.75 -8.09 13.06
CA PHE A 201 -1.63 -6.94 12.90
C PHE A 201 -3.12 -7.30 13.08
N ALA A 202 -3.55 -8.49 12.66
CA ALA A 202 -4.88 -9.04 12.93
C ALA A 202 -5.09 -9.31 14.44
N GLY A 203 -4.09 -9.88 15.12
CA GLY A 203 -4.10 -10.15 16.56
C GLY A 203 -4.21 -8.86 17.39
N LEU A 204 -3.34 -7.87 17.15
CA LEU A 204 -3.41 -6.56 17.82
C LEU A 204 -4.71 -5.80 17.47
N THR A 205 -5.28 -6.04 16.28
CA THR A 205 -6.60 -5.56 15.85
C THR A 205 -7.77 -6.21 16.60
N ALA A 206 -7.67 -7.48 16.99
CA ALA A 206 -8.63 -8.08 17.92
C ALA A 206 -8.42 -7.52 19.33
N ALA A 207 -7.17 -7.45 19.80
CA ALA A 207 -6.84 -6.97 21.14
C ALA A 207 -7.15 -5.48 21.41
N THR A 208 -7.55 -4.69 20.40
CA THR A 208 -7.80 -3.23 20.52
C THR A 208 -8.58 -2.83 21.79
N PRO A 209 -9.69 -3.47 22.21
CA PRO A 209 -10.43 -3.08 23.41
C PRO A 209 -9.61 -3.16 24.71
N LEU A 210 -8.61 -4.04 24.76
CA LEU A 210 -7.64 -4.16 25.87
C LEU A 210 -6.49 -3.16 25.68
N LEU A 211 -5.89 -3.11 24.48
CA LEU A 211 -4.74 -2.24 24.17
C LEU A 211 -5.07 -0.75 24.31
N THR A 212 -6.33 -0.36 24.12
CA THR A 212 -6.79 1.02 24.39
C THR A 212 -6.75 1.44 25.85
N ARG A 213 -6.57 0.49 26.78
CA ARG A 213 -6.39 0.73 28.23
C ARG A 213 -4.94 0.54 28.70
N LEU A 214 -4.08 -0.04 27.85
CA LEU A 214 -2.71 -0.38 28.22
C LEU A 214 -1.78 0.85 28.10
N ASN A 215 -0.82 0.95 29.02
CA ASN A 215 0.28 1.92 28.93
C ASN A 215 1.37 1.37 27.99
N PRO A 216 1.88 2.13 27.01
CA PRO A 216 2.92 1.68 26.08
C PRO A 216 4.26 1.27 26.72
N LEU A 217 4.50 1.65 27.98
CA LEU A 217 5.67 1.19 28.74
C LEU A 217 5.59 -0.30 29.11
N TRP A 218 4.40 -0.89 29.23
CA TRP A 218 4.24 -2.31 29.58
C TRP A 218 4.79 -3.26 28.50
N PRO A 219 4.39 -3.16 27.21
CA PRO A 219 5.01 -3.98 26.16
C PRO A 219 6.51 -3.71 25.98
N LEU A 220 6.97 -2.49 26.23
CA LEU A 220 8.40 -2.14 26.18
C LEU A 220 9.17 -2.86 27.30
N ALA A 221 8.63 -2.89 28.52
CA ALA A 221 9.19 -3.62 29.65
C ALA A 221 9.24 -5.14 29.38
N VAL A 222 8.21 -5.72 28.77
CA VAL A 222 8.21 -7.15 28.38
C VAL A 222 9.36 -7.44 27.42
N VAL A 223 9.53 -6.64 26.37
CA VAL A 223 10.64 -6.83 25.40
C VAL A 223 12.01 -6.70 26.07
N LEU A 224 12.19 -5.69 26.94
CA LEU A 224 13.42 -5.48 27.69
C LEU A 224 13.77 -6.70 28.56
N HIS A 225 12.82 -7.26 29.31
CA HIS A 225 13.09 -8.43 30.16
C HIS A 225 13.33 -9.69 29.34
N VAL A 226 12.59 -9.91 28.26
CA VAL A 226 12.78 -11.07 27.37
C VAL A 226 14.15 -11.03 26.68
N ASP A 227 14.59 -9.88 26.16
CA ASP A 227 15.91 -9.77 25.55
C ASP A 227 17.05 -9.80 26.58
N LEU A 228 16.85 -9.27 27.79
CA LEU A 228 17.79 -9.44 28.90
C LEU A 228 17.95 -10.91 29.29
N MET A 229 16.86 -11.68 29.35
CA MET A 229 16.91 -13.12 29.59
C MET A 229 17.65 -13.86 28.45
N ARG A 230 17.30 -13.58 27.19
CA ARG A 230 17.86 -14.27 26.01
C ARG A 230 19.35 -13.97 25.77
N PHE A 231 19.76 -12.71 25.90
CA PHE A 231 21.12 -12.28 25.55
C PHE A 231 22.03 -12.05 26.76
N GLY A 232 21.48 -11.65 27.91
CA GLY A 232 22.25 -11.40 29.14
C GLY A 232 22.37 -12.60 30.08
N LEU A 233 21.35 -13.47 30.12
CA LEU A 233 21.30 -14.64 31.03
C LEU A 233 21.39 -16.00 30.31
N GLY A 234 21.68 -16.02 29.01
CA GLY A 234 21.74 -17.27 28.21
C GLY A 234 20.40 -18.02 28.12
N GLY A 235 19.28 -17.35 28.40
CA GLY A 235 17.96 -17.95 28.53
C GLY A 235 17.37 -18.48 27.22
N PRO A 236 16.34 -19.36 27.30
CA PRO A 236 15.84 -20.09 26.13
C PRO A 236 15.42 -19.21 24.95
N SER A 237 15.92 -19.54 23.76
CA SER A 237 15.66 -18.78 22.53
C SER A 237 14.18 -18.62 22.19
N TRP A 238 13.33 -19.59 22.58
CA TRP A 238 11.88 -19.58 22.36
C TRP A 238 11.17 -18.44 23.08
N LEU A 239 11.73 -17.87 24.16
CA LEU A 239 11.17 -16.69 24.84
C LEU A 239 10.98 -15.51 23.87
N GLY A 240 11.82 -15.42 22.84
CA GLY A 240 11.73 -14.38 21.82
C GLY A 240 10.41 -14.38 21.04
N TRP A 241 9.66 -15.49 20.98
CA TRP A 241 8.31 -15.49 20.39
C TRP A 241 7.35 -14.54 21.11
N VAL A 242 7.56 -14.25 22.40
CA VAL A 242 6.81 -13.24 23.14
C VAL A 242 7.03 -11.84 22.56
N ASN A 243 8.26 -11.53 22.11
CA ASN A 243 8.57 -10.23 21.50
C ASN A 243 7.91 -10.02 20.13
N VAL A 244 7.48 -11.10 19.45
CA VAL A 244 6.67 -10.98 18.22
C VAL A 244 5.33 -10.32 18.52
N ALA A 245 4.74 -10.57 19.69
CA ALA A 245 3.56 -9.83 20.15
C ALA A 245 3.94 -8.49 20.79
N ALA A 246 4.84 -8.51 21.79
CA ALA A 246 5.15 -7.34 22.62
C ALA A 246 5.83 -6.21 21.84
N GLY A 247 6.78 -6.51 20.95
CA GLY A 247 7.53 -5.51 20.20
C GLY A 247 6.66 -4.68 19.25
N TRP A 248 5.69 -5.29 18.58
CA TRP A 248 4.72 -4.57 17.75
C TRP A 248 3.57 -3.96 18.56
N MET A 249 3.34 -4.44 19.78
CA MET A 249 2.40 -3.83 20.71
C MET A 249 2.87 -2.46 21.23
N VAL A 250 4.18 -2.18 21.28
CA VAL A 250 4.70 -0.83 21.62
C VAL A 250 4.22 0.26 20.64
N PRO A 251 4.53 0.24 19.33
CA PRO A 251 4.02 1.25 18.39
C PRO A 251 2.49 1.24 18.31
N TYR A 252 1.83 0.08 18.44
CA TYR A 252 0.37 -0.01 18.42
C TYR A 252 -0.29 0.72 19.61
N THR A 253 0.25 0.56 20.82
CA THR A 253 -0.25 1.23 22.03
C THR A 253 0.14 2.70 22.09
N LEU A 254 1.28 3.11 21.51
CA LEU A 254 1.56 4.52 21.20
C LEU A 254 0.50 5.09 20.23
N GLY A 255 0.05 4.30 19.26
CA GLY A 255 -1.03 4.67 18.34
C GLY A 255 -2.37 4.88 19.05
N ALA A 256 -2.69 4.05 20.04
CA ALA A 256 -3.85 4.23 20.90
C ALA A 256 -3.70 5.47 21.81
N ALA A 257 -2.55 5.65 22.47
CA ALA A 257 -2.23 6.83 23.28
C ALA A 257 -2.38 8.14 22.50
N TRP A 258 -1.95 8.17 21.23
CA TRP A 258 -2.16 9.30 20.34
C TRP A 258 -3.66 9.63 20.14
N THR A 259 -4.55 8.64 20.03
CA THR A 259 -6.00 8.94 19.94
C THR A 259 -6.62 9.46 21.24
N ARG A 260 -5.94 9.31 22.38
CA ARG A 260 -6.35 9.85 23.69
C ARG A 260 -5.77 11.25 23.96
N GLY A 261 -5.03 11.83 23.01
CA GLY A 261 -4.42 13.16 23.12
C GLY A 261 -3.08 13.20 23.88
N GLU A 262 -2.66 12.09 24.49
CA GLU A 262 -1.46 12.00 25.33
C GLU A 262 -0.16 12.43 24.60
N LEU A 263 -0.14 12.23 23.29
CA LEU A 263 1.02 12.48 22.42
C LEU A 263 0.88 13.72 21.50
N ASP A 264 -0.17 14.54 21.65
CA ASP A 264 -0.33 15.76 20.82
C ASP A 264 0.70 16.87 21.18
N ARG A 265 1.34 16.79 22.35
CA ARG A 265 2.39 17.72 22.78
C ARG A 265 3.69 17.43 22.03
N ARG A 266 4.20 18.41 21.25
CA ARG A 266 5.43 18.29 20.43
C ARG A 266 6.66 17.76 21.20
N ARG A 267 6.75 18.01 22.52
CA ARG A 267 7.77 17.45 23.42
C ARG A 267 7.76 15.92 23.47
N ALA A 268 6.60 15.27 23.39
CA ALA A 268 6.50 13.81 23.38
C ALA A 268 7.08 13.20 22.09
N GLY A 269 6.85 13.83 20.94
CA GLY A 269 7.48 13.44 19.67
C GLY A 269 9.01 13.55 19.71
N TRP A 270 9.54 14.62 20.32
CA TRP A 270 10.99 14.77 20.52
C TRP A 270 11.57 13.77 21.51
N VAL A 271 10.91 13.48 22.64
CA VAL A 271 11.36 12.47 23.61
C VAL A 271 11.38 11.08 22.96
N LEU A 272 10.32 10.69 22.24
CA LEU A 272 10.30 9.42 21.52
C LEU A 272 11.40 9.32 20.46
N LEU A 273 11.64 10.40 19.70
CA LEU A 273 12.70 10.46 18.69
C LEU A 273 14.10 10.34 19.31
N LEU A 274 14.43 11.21 20.28
CA LEU A 274 15.78 11.32 20.84
C LEU A 274 16.12 10.12 21.73
N CYS A 275 15.23 9.73 22.66
CA CYS A 275 15.48 8.57 23.52
C CYS A 275 15.45 7.26 22.74
N GLY A 276 14.55 7.12 21.75
CA GLY A 276 14.52 5.95 20.88
C GLY A 276 15.79 5.82 20.03
N ALA A 277 16.25 6.92 19.40
CA ALA A 277 17.47 6.92 18.60
C ALA A 277 18.73 6.68 19.45
N ALA A 278 18.85 7.33 20.61
CA ALA A 278 19.97 7.13 21.53
C ALA A 278 20.03 5.69 22.06
N ALA A 279 18.90 5.11 22.46
CA ALA A 279 18.84 3.72 22.90
C ALA A 279 19.15 2.74 21.75
N THR A 280 18.69 3.00 20.52
CA THR A 280 19.04 2.19 19.34
C THR A 280 20.54 2.22 19.08
N ALA A 281 21.15 3.42 19.08
CA ALA A 281 22.58 3.58 18.89
C ALA A 281 23.38 2.88 20.01
N ALA A 282 22.96 3.02 21.26
CA ALA A 282 23.59 2.35 22.40
C ALA A 282 23.54 0.81 22.28
N LEU A 283 22.39 0.25 21.90
CA LEU A 283 22.23 -1.20 21.75
C LEU A 283 23.08 -1.75 20.60
N VAL A 284 23.18 -1.03 19.48
CA VAL A 284 24.00 -1.43 18.33
C VAL A 284 25.50 -1.27 18.60
N MET A 285 25.93 -0.16 19.23
CA MET A 285 27.36 0.13 19.44
C MET A 285 27.98 -0.57 20.66
N TRP A 286 27.20 -0.81 21.72
CA TRP A 286 27.74 -1.29 23.02
C TRP A 286 27.14 -2.61 23.50
N ALA A 287 25.95 -3.01 23.01
CA ALA A 287 25.30 -4.27 23.40
C ALA A 287 25.24 -5.31 22.26
N GLY A 288 25.97 -5.10 21.16
CA GLY A 288 26.14 -6.09 20.08
C GLY A 288 24.90 -6.38 19.22
N TYR A 289 23.85 -5.55 19.29
CA TYR A 289 22.66 -5.75 18.46
C TYR A 289 22.98 -5.48 16.97
N PRO A 290 22.42 -6.25 16.02
CA PRO A 290 22.72 -6.05 14.60
C PRO A 290 22.46 -4.61 14.11
N ALA A 291 23.40 -4.04 13.36
CA ALA A 291 23.22 -2.71 12.78
C ALA A 291 22.17 -2.67 11.65
N SER A 292 21.95 -3.81 10.97
CA SER A 292 20.81 -3.97 10.05
C SER A 292 19.52 -4.08 10.84
N MET A 293 18.58 -3.17 10.62
CA MET A 293 17.26 -3.25 11.26
C MET A 293 16.40 -4.37 10.64
N VAL A 294 16.58 -4.64 9.34
CA VAL A 294 15.88 -5.71 8.61
C VAL A 294 16.60 -7.06 8.71
N GLY A 295 15.86 -8.15 8.49
CA GLY A 295 16.43 -9.50 8.44
C GLY A 295 17.33 -9.71 7.22
N VAL A 296 18.57 -10.09 7.48
CA VAL A 296 19.58 -10.44 6.46
C VAL A 296 19.71 -11.97 6.40
N PRO A 297 19.67 -12.61 5.22
CA PRO A 297 19.88 -14.06 5.12
C PRO A 297 21.23 -14.50 5.69
N GLY A 298 21.27 -15.64 6.37
CA GLY A 298 22.50 -16.19 6.98
C GLY A 298 22.97 -15.49 8.26
N ALA A 299 22.39 -14.35 8.66
CA ALA A 299 22.74 -13.71 9.93
C ALA A 299 22.20 -14.50 11.14
N ALA A 300 23.05 -14.73 12.14
CA ALA A 300 22.71 -15.51 13.34
C ALA A 300 21.62 -14.84 14.23
N VAL A 301 21.54 -13.51 14.21
CA VAL A 301 20.51 -12.73 14.91
C VAL A 301 19.86 -11.76 13.93
N SER A 302 18.53 -11.68 13.96
CA SER A 302 17.73 -10.75 13.15
C SER A 302 16.89 -9.88 14.07
N ASN A 303 16.99 -8.55 13.90
CA ASN A 303 16.20 -7.57 14.64
C ASN A 303 14.68 -7.67 14.41
N LEU A 304 14.21 -8.46 13.44
CA LEU A 304 12.79 -8.70 13.15
C LEU A 304 12.32 -10.13 13.43
N ASN A 305 13.23 -11.08 13.68
CA ASN A 305 12.88 -12.50 13.77
C ASN A 305 13.64 -13.21 14.90
N PRO A 306 13.13 -13.15 16.15
CA PRO A 306 12.01 -12.33 16.61
C PRO A 306 12.41 -10.86 16.86
N PRO A 307 11.46 -9.92 17.00
CA PRO A 307 11.74 -8.52 17.29
C PRO A 307 12.65 -8.33 18.51
N THR A 308 13.65 -7.46 18.36
CA THR A 308 14.60 -7.11 19.42
C THR A 308 14.25 -5.78 20.09
N LEU A 309 14.83 -5.54 21.26
CA LEU A 309 14.79 -4.23 21.92
C LEU A 309 15.32 -3.12 21.00
N ALA A 310 16.37 -3.38 20.20
CA ALA A 310 16.89 -2.43 19.21
C ALA A 310 15.83 -2.07 18.14
N ALA A 311 15.10 -3.04 17.60
CA ALA A 311 14.01 -2.76 16.65
C ALA A 311 12.84 -1.99 17.29
N VAL A 312 12.59 -2.22 18.59
CA VAL A 312 11.53 -1.53 19.34
C VAL A 312 11.91 -0.09 19.69
N THR A 313 13.13 0.16 20.17
CA THR A 313 13.63 1.53 20.43
C THR A 313 13.75 2.32 19.13
N PHE A 314 14.18 1.67 18.04
CA PHE A 314 14.15 2.24 16.70
C PHE A 314 12.73 2.58 16.26
N GLY A 315 11.78 1.66 16.51
CA GLY A 315 10.36 1.88 16.25
C GLY A 315 9.77 3.05 17.05
N MET A 316 10.18 3.25 18.30
CA MET A 316 9.83 4.43 19.09
C MET A 316 10.40 5.71 18.47
N ALA A 317 11.64 5.70 17.98
CA ALA A 317 12.24 6.83 17.29
C ALA A 317 11.44 7.23 16.04
N GLN A 318 11.05 6.24 15.23
CA GLN A 318 10.17 6.45 14.07
C GLN A 318 8.79 6.97 14.45
N CYS A 319 8.21 6.52 15.57
CA CYS A 319 6.94 7.05 16.07
C CYS A 319 7.06 8.53 16.48
N GLY A 320 8.16 8.89 17.15
CA GLY A 320 8.48 10.29 17.46
C GLY A 320 8.59 11.17 16.21
N LEU A 321 9.35 10.71 15.21
CA LEU A 321 9.50 11.39 13.92
C LEU A 321 8.15 11.53 13.18
N ALA A 322 7.32 10.49 13.15
CA ALA A 322 6.00 10.51 12.52
C ALA A 322 5.07 11.56 13.16
N LEU A 323 5.09 11.69 14.49
CA LEU A 323 4.33 12.71 15.23
C LEU A 323 4.86 14.12 14.94
N LEU A 324 6.19 14.31 14.87
CA LEU A 324 6.81 15.60 14.54
C LEU A 324 6.54 16.05 13.09
N LEU A 325 6.50 15.11 12.14
CA LEU A 325 6.22 15.39 10.73
C LEU A 325 4.72 15.60 10.43
N ARG A 326 3.81 15.25 11.35
CA ARG A 326 2.34 15.30 11.18
C ARG A 326 1.86 16.58 10.49
N GLU A 327 2.22 17.77 11.00
CA GLU A 327 1.70 19.03 10.46
C GLU A 327 2.34 19.40 9.10
N SER A 328 3.58 19.00 8.85
CA SER A 328 4.19 19.11 7.50
C SER A 328 3.47 18.20 6.49
N LEU A 329 3.10 16.98 6.90
CA LEU A 329 2.28 16.08 6.10
C LEU A 329 0.86 16.64 5.87
N ARG A 330 0.20 17.20 6.89
CA ARG A 330 -1.12 17.86 6.74
C ARG A 330 -1.05 19.02 5.76
N ARG A 331 0.00 19.84 5.80
CA ARG A 331 0.23 20.93 4.82
C ARG A 331 0.49 20.39 3.40
N TRP A 332 1.31 19.36 3.24
CA TRP A 332 1.60 18.77 1.92
C TRP A 332 0.37 18.09 1.30
N MET A 333 -0.46 17.43 2.12
CA MET A 333 -1.74 16.82 1.73
C MET A 333 -2.87 17.82 1.41
N ARG A 334 -2.59 19.14 1.42
CA ARG A 334 -3.47 20.16 0.79
C ARG A 334 -3.29 20.24 -0.73
N ARG A 335 -2.24 19.63 -1.30
CA ARG A 335 -2.03 19.56 -2.76
C ARG A 335 -2.88 18.41 -3.34
N PRO A 336 -3.86 18.66 -4.25
CA PRO A 336 -4.78 17.62 -4.71
C PRO A 336 -4.09 16.40 -5.33
N LEU A 337 -3.01 16.59 -6.10
CA LEU A 337 -2.25 15.48 -6.69
C LEU A 337 -1.58 14.58 -5.63
N ALA A 338 -1.00 15.18 -4.58
CA ALA A 338 -0.37 14.42 -3.49
C ALA A 338 -1.42 13.66 -2.67
N TRP A 339 -2.58 14.30 -2.42
CA TRP A 339 -3.71 13.63 -1.77
C TRP A 339 -4.27 12.48 -2.62
N ALA A 340 -4.45 12.68 -3.93
CA ALA A 340 -4.96 11.65 -4.83
C ALA A 340 -4.02 10.43 -4.91
N ALA A 341 -2.70 10.64 -4.94
CA ALA A 341 -1.71 9.56 -4.88
C ALA A 341 -1.79 8.78 -3.56
N VAL A 342 -1.81 9.48 -2.41
CA VAL A 342 -1.96 8.86 -1.08
C VAL A 342 -3.31 8.13 -0.94
N ALA A 343 -4.39 8.68 -1.49
CA ALA A 343 -5.70 8.04 -1.50
C ALA A 343 -5.71 6.76 -2.35
N LEU A 344 -5.10 6.78 -3.54
CA LEU A 344 -4.97 5.61 -4.41
C LEU A 344 -4.15 4.49 -3.75
N VAL A 345 -3.02 4.83 -3.12
CA VAL A 345 -2.19 3.88 -2.36
C VAL A 345 -2.97 3.31 -1.17
N ASN A 346 -3.72 4.13 -0.42
CA ASN A 346 -4.52 3.63 0.71
C ASN A 346 -5.72 2.79 0.28
N LEU A 347 -6.35 3.08 -0.86
CA LEU A 347 -7.43 2.26 -1.44
C LEU A 347 -6.90 0.91 -1.97
N SER A 348 -5.66 0.88 -2.46
CA SER A 348 -4.98 -0.30 -3.01
C SER A 348 -4.01 -0.94 -2.02
N ALA A 349 -4.08 -0.56 -0.74
CA ALA A 349 -3.07 -0.86 0.27
C ALA A 349 -2.81 -2.36 0.43
N MET A 350 -3.89 -3.15 0.41
CA MET A 350 -3.83 -4.60 0.58
C MET A 350 -3.33 -5.27 -0.70
N THR A 351 -3.78 -4.83 -1.88
CA THR A 351 -3.24 -5.31 -3.17
C THR A 351 -1.73 -5.06 -3.26
N ILE A 352 -1.29 -3.83 -2.97
CA ILE A 352 0.12 -3.44 -3.04
C ILE A 352 0.97 -4.29 -2.09
N PHE A 353 0.52 -4.51 -0.85
CA PHE A 353 1.24 -5.31 0.15
C PHE A 353 1.25 -6.82 -0.11
N LEU A 354 0.25 -7.33 -0.83
CA LEU A 354 0.10 -8.76 -1.11
C LEU A 354 0.72 -9.20 -2.44
N TRP A 355 0.83 -8.30 -3.41
CA TRP A 355 1.27 -8.63 -4.77
C TRP A 355 2.68 -8.14 -5.11
N HIS A 356 3.35 -7.32 -4.28
CA HIS A 356 4.69 -6.80 -4.61
C HIS A 356 5.78 -7.87 -4.66
N GLN A 357 5.72 -8.90 -3.80
CA GLN A 357 6.64 -10.04 -3.87
C GLN A 357 6.38 -10.85 -5.15
N THR A 358 5.12 -11.17 -5.42
CA THR A 358 4.70 -11.89 -6.64
C THR A 358 5.09 -11.14 -7.91
N SER A 359 4.94 -9.81 -7.97
CA SER A 359 5.29 -9.01 -9.14
C SER A 359 6.80 -8.93 -9.37
N MET A 360 7.60 -8.85 -8.31
CA MET A 360 9.06 -8.94 -8.38
C MET A 360 9.50 -10.32 -8.87
N MET A 361 8.98 -11.39 -8.26
CA MET A 361 9.29 -12.78 -8.67
C MET A 361 8.87 -13.07 -10.11
N ALA A 362 7.72 -12.56 -10.58
CA ALA A 362 7.28 -12.71 -11.96
C ALA A 362 8.24 -12.00 -12.94
N VAL A 363 8.68 -10.78 -12.65
CA VAL A 363 9.67 -10.06 -13.49
C VAL A 363 11.03 -10.76 -13.47
N THR A 364 11.48 -11.26 -12.32
CA THR A 364 12.71 -12.08 -12.22
C THR A 364 12.59 -13.35 -13.07
N ALA A 365 11.50 -14.11 -12.94
CA ALA A 365 11.30 -15.36 -13.66
C ALA A 365 11.18 -15.15 -15.18
N VAL A 366 10.42 -14.15 -15.64
CA VAL A 366 10.34 -13.79 -17.06
C VAL A 366 11.69 -13.26 -17.56
N GLY A 367 12.41 -12.48 -16.76
CA GLY A 367 13.75 -12.00 -17.11
C GLY A 367 14.77 -13.13 -17.33
N LEU A 368 14.56 -14.31 -16.73
CA LEU A 368 15.46 -15.47 -16.89
C LEU A 368 15.43 -16.04 -18.32
N SER A 369 14.33 -15.91 -19.07
CA SER A 369 14.29 -16.34 -20.48
C SER A 369 15.10 -15.44 -21.40
N ALA A 370 15.53 -14.26 -20.93
CA ALA A 370 16.51 -13.38 -21.58
C ALA A 370 17.93 -13.56 -20.99
N GLY A 371 18.16 -14.60 -20.18
CA GLY A 371 19.44 -14.92 -19.56
C GLY A 371 19.66 -14.30 -18.16
N ARG A 372 20.91 -14.32 -17.70
CA ARG A 372 21.29 -13.79 -16.37
C ARG A 372 21.45 -12.26 -16.43
N LEU A 373 20.39 -11.55 -16.10
CA LEU A 373 20.34 -10.09 -16.13
C LEU A 373 20.92 -9.42 -14.85
N PRO A 374 21.74 -8.37 -14.97
CA PRO A 374 22.21 -7.56 -13.84
C PRO A 374 21.06 -6.98 -13.01
N GLY A 375 21.23 -6.94 -11.69
CA GLY A 375 20.19 -6.49 -10.76
C GLY A 375 19.00 -7.45 -10.61
N LEU A 376 18.91 -8.57 -11.34
CA LEU A 376 17.91 -9.62 -11.14
C LEU A 376 18.55 -10.90 -10.60
N HIS A 377 19.38 -11.55 -11.42
CA HIS A 377 19.87 -12.93 -11.21
C HIS A 377 21.30 -13.02 -10.69
N MET A 378 22.03 -11.91 -10.73
CA MET A 378 23.43 -11.81 -10.32
C MET A 378 23.56 -11.55 -8.81
N VAL A 379 24.70 -11.95 -8.24
CA VAL A 379 25.07 -11.72 -6.84
C VAL A 379 24.99 -10.22 -6.50
N PRO A 380 24.44 -9.82 -5.34
CA PRO A 380 24.35 -8.42 -4.93
C PRO A 380 25.63 -7.96 -4.21
N ASP A 381 26.76 -8.01 -4.91
CA ASP A 381 28.12 -7.79 -4.36
C ASP A 381 28.59 -6.32 -4.40
N GLY A 382 28.20 -5.55 -5.43
CA GLY A 382 28.66 -4.18 -5.64
C GLY A 382 27.60 -3.17 -6.08
N LEU A 383 27.99 -1.89 -6.14
CA LEU A 383 27.08 -0.77 -6.48
C LEU A 383 26.52 -0.83 -7.91
N GLY A 384 27.18 -1.54 -8.83
CA GLY A 384 26.63 -1.84 -10.15
C GLY A 384 25.32 -2.65 -10.08
N TRP A 385 25.22 -3.59 -9.14
CA TRP A 385 23.97 -4.31 -8.87
C TRP A 385 22.89 -3.36 -8.35
N VAL A 386 23.23 -2.43 -7.45
CA VAL A 386 22.30 -1.44 -6.88
C VAL A 386 21.76 -0.51 -7.99
N ALA A 387 22.62 0.00 -8.87
CA ALA A 387 22.22 0.83 -10.00
C ALA A 387 21.28 0.08 -10.97
N ALA A 388 21.62 -1.17 -11.33
CA ALA A 388 20.75 -2.02 -12.13
C ALA A 388 19.41 -2.30 -11.43
N ARG A 389 19.42 -2.57 -10.11
CA ARG A 389 18.21 -2.82 -9.31
C ARG A 389 17.28 -1.61 -9.27
N LEU A 390 17.82 -0.40 -9.18
CA LEU A 390 17.06 0.85 -9.27
C LEU A 390 16.38 0.99 -10.64
N ALA A 391 17.05 0.60 -11.73
CA ALA A 391 16.46 0.58 -13.07
C ALA A 391 15.33 -0.45 -13.26
N TRP A 392 15.29 -1.53 -12.45
CA TRP A 392 14.19 -2.50 -12.46
C TRP A 392 12.95 -2.07 -11.64
N LEU A 393 13.06 -1.08 -10.73
CA LEU A 393 11.92 -0.64 -9.90
C LEU A 393 10.67 -0.21 -10.72
N PRO A 394 10.78 0.52 -11.85
CA PRO A 394 9.62 0.85 -12.69
C PRO A 394 8.98 -0.40 -13.32
N VAL A 395 9.76 -1.45 -13.61
CA VAL A 395 9.26 -2.71 -14.18
C VAL A 395 8.51 -3.53 -13.12
N PHE A 396 9.04 -3.61 -11.89
CA PHE A 396 8.32 -4.20 -10.76
C PHE A 396 7.02 -3.45 -10.45
N ALA A 397 7.03 -2.10 -10.52
CA ALA A 397 5.84 -1.27 -10.36
C ALA A 397 4.83 -1.45 -11.49
N PHE A 398 5.26 -1.62 -12.74
CA PHE A 398 4.39 -1.94 -13.86
C PHE A 398 3.74 -3.31 -13.69
N ALA A 399 4.51 -4.36 -13.36
CA ALA A 399 3.99 -5.69 -13.10
C ALA A 399 2.99 -5.70 -11.92
N LEU A 400 3.28 -4.96 -10.84
CA LEU A 400 2.37 -4.77 -9.72
C LEU A 400 1.07 -4.06 -10.16
N GLY A 401 1.18 -3.09 -11.07
CA GLY A 401 0.04 -2.43 -11.72
C GLY A 401 -0.83 -3.40 -12.53
N VAL A 402 -0.22 -4.33 -13.27
CA VAL A 402 -0.94 -5.39 -14.01
C VAL A 402 -1.68 -6.32 -13.03
N CYS A 403 -1.02 -6.79 -11.97
CA CYS A 403 -1.67 -7.57 -10.91
C CYS A 403 -2.85 -6.79 -10.28
N TRP A 404 -2.68 -5.51 -9.97
CA TRP A 404 -3.74 -4.66 -9.44
C TRP A 404 -4.93 -4.52 -10.43
N VAL A 405 -4.68 -4.31 -11.72
CA VAL A 405 -5.74 -4.22 -12.74
C VAL A 405 -6.53 -5.53 -12.88
N ALA A 406 -5.86 -6.68 -12.75
CA ALA A 406 -6.48 -8.01 -12.78
C ALA A 406 -7.33 -8.30 -11.52
N PHE A 407 -6.78 -8.05 -10.32
CA PHE A 407 -7.39 -8.49 -9.07
C PHE A 407 -8.27 -7.44 -8.35
N ARG A 408 -8.28 -6.17 -8.79
CA ARG A 408 -9.16 -5.10 -8.24
C ARG A 408 -10.65 -5.46 -8.18
N SER A 409 -11.13 -6.33 -9.05
CA SER A 409 -12.52 -6.83 -9.09
C SER A 409 -12.89 -7.69 -7.88
N TYR A 410 -11.92 -8.45 -7.35
CA TYR A 410 -12.11 -9.27 -6.15
C TYR A 410 -12.09 -8.43 -4.87
N GLU A 411 -11.29 -7.36 -4.83
CA GLU A 411 -11.22 -6.44 -3.69
C GLU A 411 -12.39 -5.44 -3.68
N GLN A 412 -12.71 -4.82 -4.83
CA GLN A 412 -13.89 -3.95 -5.00
C GLN A 412 -15.15 -4.79 -5.23
N GLY A 413 -15.49 -5.61 -4.23
CA GLY A 413 -16.76 -6.34 -4.19
C GLY A 413 -17.97 -5.39 -4.40
N PRO A 414 -19.10 -5.89 -4.95
CA PRO A 414 -20.11 -5.06 -5.57
C PRO A 414 -20.49 -3.84 -4.74
N ARG A 415 -20.31 -2.64 -5.32
CA ARG A 415 -20.78 -1.38 -4.73
C ARG A 415 -22.30 -1.47 -4.60
N ARG A 416 -22.79 -1.91 -3.44
CA ARG A 416 -24.20 -1.75 -3.07
C ARG A 416 -24.53 -0.27 -3.25
N ARG A 417 -25.29 0.06 -4.30
CA ARG A 417 -25.91 1.37 -4.46
C ARG A 417 -26.76 1.58 -3.22
N SER A 418 -26.27 2.35 -2.26
CA SER A 418 -27.03 2.74 -1.06
C SER A 418 -28.04 3.83 -1.45
N GLY A 419 -28.91 3.51 -2.41
CA GLY A 419 -30.04 4.31 -2.89
C GLY A 419 -31.18 4.32 -1.87
N ARG A 420 -30.85 4.58 -0.60
CA ARG A 420 -31.81 4.86 0.45
C ARG A 420 -31.57 6.31 0.85
N PRO A 421 -32.30 7.28 0.26
CA PRO A 421 -32.10 8.68 0.59
C PRO A 421 -32.31 8.87 2.08
N SER A 422 -31.40 9.60 2.73
CA SER A 422 -31.59 10.03 4.11
C SER A 422 -32.85 10.86 4.16
N ARG A 423 -33.86 10.40 4.91
CA ARG A 423 -35.12 11.12 5.11
C ARG A 423 -34.81 12.34 5.98
N VAL A 424 -34.42 13.45 5.34
CA VAL A 424 -34.14 14.72 6.01
C VAL A 424 -35.44 15.21 6.64
N VAL A 425 -35.59 14.96 7.94
CA VAL A 425 -36.67 15.51 8.74
C VAL A 425 -36.39 17.01 8.89
N ARG A 426 -36.93 17.81 7.95
CA ARG A 426 -37.05 19.26 8.14
C ARG A 426 -38.00 19.49 9.31
N VAL A 427 -37.44 19.62 10.53
CA VAL A 427 -38.16 20.16 11.67
C VAL A 427 -38.54 21.60 11.31
N HIS A 428 -39.82 21.81 11.01
CA HIS A 428 -40.32 23.07 10.47
C HIS A 428 -40.50 24.08 11.60
N ARG A 429 -39.39 24.75 11.97
CA ARG A 429 -39.36 25.76 13.02
C ARG A 429 -40.15 27.00 12.58
N ARG A 430 -41.47 26.99 12.81
CA ARG A 430 -42.33 28.18 12.68
C ARG A 430 -41.78 29.28 13.60
N GLY A 431 -41.22 30.32 13.02
CA GLY A 431 -41.00 31.58 13.72
C GLY A 431 -42.33 32.31 13.84
N GLY A 432 -42.75 32.65 15.06
CA GLY A 432 -43.79 33.67 15.24
C GLY A 432 -43.25 35.05 14.86
N PRO A 433 -44.05 35.93 14.24
CA PRO A 433 -43.60 37.27 13.88
C PRO A 433 -43.33 38.13 15.13
N ALA A 434 -42.33 38.99 15.05
CA ALA A 434 -42.03 39.95 16.12
C ALA A 434 -43.05 41.10 16.13
N GLY A 435 -43.72 41.29 17.27
CA GLY A 435 -44.52 42.50 17.53
C GLY A 435 -43.64 43.61 18.08
N SER A 436 -43.52 44.73 17.37
CA SER A 436 -42.74 45.89 17.82
C SER A 436 -43.38 47.22 17.42
N ARG A 437 -44.16 47.82 18.33
CA ARG A 437 -44.65 49.22 18.39
C ARG A 437 -45.73 49.34 19.49
N THR A 438 -45.87 50.39 20.29
CA THR A 438 -44.94 51.51 20.64
C THR A 438 -45.43 52.24 21.90
N ALA A 439 -44.46 52.70 22.72
CA ALA A 439 -44.41 54.00 23.41
C ALA A 439 -45.44 54.44 24.51
N ARG A 440 -44.85 55.17 25.49
CA ARG A 440 -45.39 56.29 26.30
C ARG A 440 -46.40 56.05 27.45
N ARG A 441 -45.89 56.37 28.65
CA ARG A 441 -46.55 57.02 29.81
C ARG A 441 -47.66 56.22 30.53
N ALA A 442 -47.94 56.48 31.80
CA ALA A 442 -47.32 57.44 32.73
C ALA A 442 -46.46 56.73 33.79
#